data_AF-A0A454APU4-F1
#
_entry.id   AF-A0A454APU4-F1
#
_cell.length_a   1.000
_cell.length_b   1.000
_cell.length_c   1.000
_cell.angle_alpha   90.00
_cell.angle_beta   90.00
_cell.angle_gamma   90.00
#
_symmetry.space_group_name_H-M   'P 1'
#
loop_
_entity.id
_entity.type
_entity.pdbx_description
1 polymer ?
#
loop_
_entity_poly.entity_id
_entity_poly.type
_entity_poly.pdbx_seq_one_letter_code
_entity_poly.pdbx_strand_id
1 'polypeptide(L)'
;MSFKEKLVQNGSPTSLGWGLIASAIIASLIGIITSITVFVRAFKIRKQFNKTLEENAKNAIMKIKGSELDAKDEFINKAFSTNINEFDMLHIVKSVYLNYAQNVLIDGLNLENLYLTLKTMTLANIEIDLRAINSKTWNEAVIKFKDKITEKPCFIDSEDKKYNLIISANDNSSNTEIFNKLYPKLTLGGLLMVIQNPIIKSDLKDLKRDLKIKNIRFEASKNKALFLYIVKSESDSLPYLQ
;
A
#
# COMPACT_ATOMS: atom_id res chain seq x y z
N MET A 1 24.09 35.83 -46.82
CA MET A 1 24.86 34.95 -45.92
C MET A 1 23.89 34.13 -45.09
N SER A 2 23.82 32.83 -45.37
CA SER A 2 22.95 31.86 -44.72
C SER A 2 23.29 31.71 -43.24
N PHE A 3 22.32 31.37 -42.39
CA PHE A 3 22.55 31.06 -40.98
C PHE A 3 23.59 29.94 -40.79
N LYS A 4 23.64 28.99 -41.73
CA LYS A 4 24.64 27.93 -41.77
C LYS A 4 26.05 28.47 -42.06
N GLU A 5 26.17 29.44 -42.97
CA GLU A 5 27.44 30.11 -43.31
C GLU A 5 27.95 31.02 -42.17
N LYS A 6 27.04 31.51 -41.31
CA LYS A 6 27.41 32.26 -40.10
C LYS A 6 27.93 31.37 -38.98
N LEU A 7 27.61 30.08 -38.98
CA LEU A 7 27.98 29.11 -37.95
C LEU A 7 29.17 28.23 -38.33
N VAL A 8 29.34 27.94 -39.62
CA VAL A 8 30.41 27.11 -40.15
C VAL A 8 30.97 27.73 -41.42
N GLN A 9 32.27 27.97 -41.44
CA GLN A 9 33.01 28.48 -42.60
C GLN A 9 34.18 27.55 -42.90
N ASN A 10 34.34 27.16 -44.18
CA ASN A 10 35.37 26.22 -44.64
C ASN A 10 35.44 24.90 -43.82
N GLY A 11 34.27 24.37 -43.42
CA GLY A 11 34.17 23.13 -42.65
C GLY A 11 34.50 23.24 -41.15
N SER A 12 34.80 24.45 -40.66
CA SER A 12 35.11 24.71 -39.24
C SER A 12 34.08 25.63 -38.58
N PRO A 13 33.76 25.46 -37.28
CA PRO A 13 32.83 26.36 -36.59
C PRO A 13 33.42 27.77 -36.48
N THR A 14 32.62 28.78 -36.78
CA THR A 14 32.98 30.19 -36.52
C THR A 14 32.97 30.48 -35.01
N SER A 15 33.44 31.65 -34.57
CA SER A 15 33.37 32.06 -33.16
C SER A 15 31.94 31.98 -32.58
N LEU A 16 30.95 32.33 -33.41
CA LEU A 16 29.52 32.24 -33.05
C LEU A 16 29.05 30.77 -32.97
N GLY A 17 29.56 29.89 -33.84
CA GLY A 17 29.34 28.44 -33.78
C GLY A 17 29.94 27.80 -32.51
N TRP A 18 31.17 28.16 -32.15
CA TRP A 18 31.80 27.73 -30.90
C TRP A 18 31.06 28.26 -29.66
N GLY A 19 30.58 29.50 -29.70
CA GLY A 19 29.78 30.09 -28.62
C GLY A 19 28.47 29.33 -28.38
N LEU A 20 27.77 28.91 -29.44
CA LEU A 20 26.56 28.09 -29.30
C LEU A 20 26.86 26.70 -28.73
N ILE A 21 27.92 26.03 -29.21
CA ILE A 21 28.33 24.72 -28.69
C ILE A 21 28.69 24.82 -27.20
N ALA A 22 29.48 25.83 -26.81
CA ALA A 22 29.83 26.07 -25.41
C ALA A 22 28.58 26.33 -24.55
N SER A 23 27.64 27.14 -25.04
CA SER A 23 26.39 27.42 -24.31
C SER A 23 25.52 26.17 -24.12
N ALA A 24 25.43 25.30 -25.12
CA ALA A 24 24.69 24.05 -25.06
C ALA A 24 25.32 23.07 -24.06
N ILE A 25 26.66 23.01 -24.01
CA ILE A 25 27.40 22.21 -23.03
C ILE A 25 27.14 22.72 -21.61
N ILE A 26 27.24 24.04 -21.39
CA ILE A 26 27.00 24.65 -20.08
C ILE A 26 25.55 24.41 -19.62
N ALA A 27 24.57 24.63 -20.49
CA ALA A 27 23.16 24.39 -20.19
C ALA A 27 22.90 22.90 -19.85
N SER A 28 23.52 21.98 -20.59
CA SER A 28 23.43 20.54 -20.32
C SER A 28 24.06 20.18 -18.97
N LEU A 29 25.23 20.74 -18.64
CA LEU A 29 25.90 20.56 -17.34
C LEU A 29 25.03 21.05 -16.18
N ILE A 30 24.44 22.25 -16.31
CA ILE A 30 23.52 22.79 -15.30
C ILE A 30 22.30 21.87 -15.13
N GLY A 31 21.74 21.36 -16.23
CA GLY A 31 20.63 20.41 -16.19
C GLY A 31 20.99 19.11 -15.47
N ILE A 32 22.17 18.55 -15.76
CA ILE A 32 22.67 17.33 -15.11
C ILE A 32 22.89 17.56 -13.61
N ILE A 33 23.57 18.65 -13.22
CA ILE A 33 23.84 18.98 -11.82
C ILE A 33 22.52 19.18 -11.05
N THR A 34 21.55 19.88 -11.65
CA THR A 34 20.24 20.12 -11.04
C THR A 34 19.48 18.80 -10.87
N SER A 35 19.47 17.95 -11.90
CA SER A 35 18.82 16.64 -11.85
C SER A 35 19.41 15.74 -10.76
N ILE A 36 20.75 15.65 -10.68
CA ILE A 36 21.45 14.90 -9.63
C ILE A 36 21.09 15.46 -8.25
N THR A 37 21.09 16.78 -8.09
CA THR A 37 20.78 17.43 -6.81
C THR A 37 19.35 17.12 -6.36
N VAL A 38 18.37 17.21 -7.26
CA VAL A 38 16.97 16.87 -6.98
C VAL A 38 16.84 15.39 -6.63
N PHE A 39 17.49 14.51 -7.40
CA PHE A 39 17.45 13.08 -7.17
C PHE A 39 18.02 12.69 -5.80
N VAL A 40 19.19 13.22 -5.44
CA VAL A 40 19.84 12.97 -4.15
C VAL A 40 19.00 13.50 -2.99
N ARG A 41 18.43 14.71 -3.11
CA ARG A 41 17.55 15.28 -2.08
C ARG A 41 16.27 14.46 -1.92
N ALA A 42 15.62 14.09 -3.02
CA ALA A 42 14.43 13.25 -3.00
C ALA A 42 14.72 11.88 -2.34
N PHE A 43 15.87 11.28 -2.65
CA PHE A 43 16.31 10.04 -2.02
C PHE A 43 16.54 10.20 -0.51
N LYS A 44 17.21 11.27 -0.08
CA LYS A 44 17.42 11.57 1.35
C LYS A 44 16.11 11.77 2.10
N ILE A 45 15.19 12.56 1.56
CA ILE A 45 13.86 12.79 2.15
C ILE A 45 13.09 11.47 2.27
N ARG A 46 13.06 10.67 1.21
CA ARG A 46 12.40 9.36 1.23
C ARG A 46 13.01 8.44 2.28
N LYS A 47 14.34 8.41 2.41
CA LYS A 47 15.03 7.61 3.42
C LYS A 47 14.69 8.06 4.83
N GLN A 48 14.66 9.37 5.10
CA GLN A 48 14.26 9.91 6.39
C GLN A 48 12.80 9.57 6.73
N PHE A 49 11.89 9.76 5.78
CA PHE A 49 10.47 9.45 5.96
C PHE A 49 10.23 7.97 6.27
N ASN A 50 10.89 7.07 5.51
CA ASN A 50 10.81 5.64 5.77
C ASN A 50 11.33 5.27 7.17
N LYS A 51 12.45 5.89 7.59
CA LYS A 51 13.02 5.67 8.92
C LYS A 51 12.05 6.12 10.02
N THR A 52 11.46 7.30 9.87
CA THR A 52 10.46 7.81 10.82
C THR A 52 9.22 6.91 10.88
N LEU A 53 8.74 6.41 9.74
CA LEU A 53 7.64 5.44 9.72
C LEU A 53 7.98 4.14 10.45
N GLU A 54 9.19 3.61 10.27
CA GLU A 54 9.66 2.42 10.98
C GLU A 54 9.77 2.65 12.49
N GLU A 55 10.32 3.80 12.90
CA GLU A 55 10.40 4.21 14.30
C GLU A 55 9.00 4.37 14.92
N ASN A 56 8.08 5.03 14.22
CA ASN A 56 6.69 5.18 14.65
C ASN A 56 5.99 3.82 14.79
N ALA A 57 6.21 2.89 13.86
CA ALA A 57 5.64 1.55 13.94
C ALA A 57 6.17 0.79 15.16
N LYS A 58 7.49 0.82 15.39
CA LYS A 58 8.12 0.22 16.57
C LYS A 58 7.56 0.79 17.86
N ASN A 59 7.43 2.12 17.94
CA ASN A 59 6.86 2.79 19.11
C ASN A 59 5.40 2.42 19.34
N ALA A 60 4.58 2.35 18.28
CA ALA A 60 3.18 1.95 18.37
C ALA A 60 3.05 0.49 18.85
N ILE A 61 3.86 -0.42 18.30
CA ILE A 61 3.90 -1.83 18.72
C ILE A 61 4.29 -1.92 20.20
N MET A 62 5.38 -1.27 20.62
CA MET A 62 5.81 -1.29 22.02
C MET A 62 4.75 -0.71 22.95
N LYS A 63 4.06 0.35 22.54
CA LYS A 63 2.99 0.99 23.34
C LYS A 63 1.75 0.09 23.49
N ILE A 64 1.39 -0.67 22.46
CA ILE A 64 0.16 -1.49 22.44
C ILE A 64 0.42 -2.90 22.97
N LYS A 65 1.47 -3.57 22.46
CA LYS A 65 1.83 -4.96 22.81
C LYS A 65 2.71 -5.05 24.05
N GLY A 66 3.53 -4.03 24.33
CA GLY A 66 4.51 -4.06 25.43
C GLY A 66 5.81 -4.81 25.11
N SER A 67 5.98 -5.29 23.88
CA SER A 67 7.19 -5.98 23.42
C SER A 67 7.50 -5.65 21.96
N GLU A 68 8.68 -6.05 21.48
CA GLU A 68 8.97 -6.01 20.05
C GLU A 68 8.06 -6.99 19.27
N LEU A 69 7.96 -6.77 17.96
CA LEU A 69 7.23 -7.65 17.07
C LEU A 69 8.07 -8.89 16.80
N ASP A 70 7.59 -10.05 17.24
CA ASP A 70 8.22 -11.33 16.99
C ASP A 70 8.28 -11.63 15.49
N ALA A 71 9.20 -12.51 15.10
CA ALA A 71 9.19 -13.06 13.76
C ALA A 71 7.90 -13.87 13.55
N LYS A 72 7.35 -13.83 12.34
CA LYS A 72 6.23 -14.68 11.96
C LYS A 72 6.63 -16.15 12.13
N ASP A 73 5.77 -16.93 12.78
CA ASP A 73 6.03 -18.34 13.02
C ASP A 73 6.01 -19.12 11.69
N GLU A 74 7.04 -19.93 11.46
CA GLU A 74 7.29 -20.62 10.20
C GLU A 74 6.16 -21.60 9.87
N PHE A 75 5.48 -22.15 10.89
CA PHE A 75 4.38 -23.09 10.67
C PHE A 75 3.24 -22.47 9.86
N ILE A 76 3.01 -21.16 9.95
CA ILE A 76 1.93 -20.49 9.21
C ILE A 76 2.15 -20.63 7.70
N ASN A 77 3.40 -20.47 7.24
CA ASN A 77 3.78 -20.66 5.84
C ASN A 77 3.77 -22.15 5.42
N LYS A 78 3.96 -23.07 6.38
CA LYS A 78 3.83 -24.52 6.14
C LYS A 78 2.36 -24.97 6.10
N ALA A 79 1.47 -24.27 6.80
CA ALA A 79 0.05 -24.55 6.87
C ALA A 79 -0.71 -23.99 5.66
N PHE A 80 -0.36 -22.78 5.23
CA PHE A 80 -1.08 -22.06 4.19
C PHE A 80 -0.10 -21.43 3.19
N SER A 81 -0.22 -21.78 1.91
CA SER A 81 0.48 -21.08 0.84
C SER A 81 -0.13 -19.69 0.63
N THR A 82 0.68 -18.75 0.12
CA THR A 82 0.23 -17.38 -0.10
C THR A 82 1.02 -16.68 -1.20
N ASN A 83 0.33 -15.79 -1.89
CA ASN A 83 0.86 -14.96 -2.98
C ASN A 83 1.37 -13.62 -2.44
N ILE A 84 1.00 -13.28 -1.20
CA ILE A 84 1.38 -12.03 -0.54
C ILE A 84 2.80 -12.24 0.00
N ASN A 85 3.73 -11.39 -0.39
CA ASN A 85 5.10 -11.54 0.09
C ASN A 85 5.23 -11.18 1.59
N GLU A 86 6.28 -11.67 2.23
CA GLU A 86 6.48 -11.52 3.68
C GLU A 86 6.63 -10.06 4.11
N PHE A 87 7.25 -9.21 3.28
CA PHE A 87 7.39 -7.78 3.57
C PHE A 87 6.04 -7.05 3.56
N ASP A 88 5.16 -7.42 2.64
CA ASP A 88 3.81 -6.89 2.53
C ASP A 88 2.94 -7.37 3.70
N MET A 89 3.05 -8.64 4.10
CA MET A 89 2.40 -9.13 5.32
C MET A 89 2.84 -8.36 6.56
N LEU A 90 4.15 -8.19 6.74
CA LEU A 90 4.69 -7.42 7.85
C LEU A 90 4.26 -5.96 7.81
N HIS A 91 4.13 -5.39 6.62
CA HIS A 91 3.60 -4.04 6.44
C HIS A 91 2.12 -3.94 6.89
N ILE A 92 1.30 -4.95 6.57
CA ILE A 92 -0.10 -5.02 7.02
C ILE A 92 -0.15 -5.13 8.55
N VAL A 93 0.66 -6.01 9.16
CA VAL A 93 0.76 -6.15 10.63
C VAL A 93 1.14 -4.81 11.27
N LYS A 94 2.17 -4.13 10.77
CA LYS A 94 2.56 -2.80 11.27
C LYS A 94 1.44 -1.77 11.12
N SER A 95 0.65 -1.86 10.04
CA SER A 95 -0.47 -0.96 9.79
C SER A 95 -1.60 -1.14 10.80
N VAL A 96 -1.82 -2.35 11.32
CA VAL A 96 -2.76 -2.57 12.44
C VAL A 96 -2.35 -1.73 13.65
N TYR A 97 -1.08 -1.80 14.05
CA TYR A 97 -0.58 -1.05 15.21
C TYR A 97 -0.51 0.46 14.96
N LEU A 98 -0.02 0.90 13.79
CA LEU A 98 0.09 2.32 13.43
C LEU A 98 -1.26 3.04 13.43
N ASN A 99 -2.33 2.35 13.03
CA ASN A 99 -3.67 2.90 13.00
C ASN A 99 -4.47 2.62 14.28
N TYR A 100 -3.85 2.03 15.31
CA TYR A 100 -4.54 1.59 16.54
C TYR A 100 -5.81 0.78 16.22
N ALA A 101 -5.76 -0.05 15.18
CA ALA A 101 -6.93 -0.74 14.67
C ALA A 101 -7.36 -1.84 15.63
N GLN A 102 -8.51 -1.66 16.28
CA GLN A 102 -9.07 -2.64 17.21
C GLN A 102 -9.88 -3.70 16.47
N ASN A 103 -10.65 -3.29 15.47
CA ASN A 103 -11.44 -4.19 14.63
C ASN A 103 -10.90 -4.16 13.20
N VAL A 104 -10.47 -5.32 12.71
CA VAL A 104 -9.87 -5.50 11.39
C VAL A 104 -10.70 -6.47 10.57
N LEU A 105 -11.05 -6.11 9.35
CA LEU A 105 -11.70 -7.00 8.40
C LEU A 105 -10.73 -7.41 7.28
N ILE A 106 -10.74 -8.68 6.93
CA ILE A 106 -10.03 -9.24 5.78
C ILE A 106 -11.07 -9.66 4.72
N ASP A 107 -10.94 -9.17 3.49
CA ASP A 107 -11.79 -9.50 2.35
C ASP A 107 -10.96 -9.95 1.13
N GLY A 108 -11.55 -10.78 0.29
CA GLY A 108 -10.92 -11.31 -0.93
C GLY A 108 -10.88 -12.82 -0.98
N LEU A 109 -9.77 -13.42 -1.44
CA LEU A 109 -9.66 -14.86 -1.72
C LEU A 109 -8.35 -15.47 -1.23
N ASN A 110 -8.41 -16.70 -0.68
CA ASN A 110 -7.24 -17.48 -0.24
C ASN A 110 -6.33 -16.70 0.74
N LEU A 111 -6.91 -16.23 1.84
CA LEU A 111 -6.28 -15.35 2.82
C LEU A 111 -6.06 -16.01 4.19
N GLU A 112 -6.09 -17.35 4.27
CA GLU A 112 -5.88 -18.11 5.51
C GLU A 112 -4.54 -17.78 6.16
N ASN A 113 -3.49 -17.66 5.35
CA ASN A 113 -2.15 -17.28 5.82
C ASN A 113 -2.16 -15.87 6.43
N LEU A 114 -2.78 -14.90 5.74
CA LEU A 114 -2.86 -13.51 6.22
C LEU A 114 -3.70 -13.43 7.50
N TYR A 115 -4.84 -14.12 7.53
CA TYR A 115 -5.71 -14.20 8.70
C TYR A 115 -4.96 -14.72 9.92
N LEU A 116 -4.31 -15.88 9.80
CA LEU A 116 -3.58 -16.47 10.92
C LEU A 116 -2.37 -15.63 11.33
N THR A 117 -1.69 -14.98 10.37
CA THR A 117 -0.59 -14.04 10.65
C THR A 117 -1.10 -12.87 11.51
N LEU A 118 -2.22 -12.24 11.13
CA LEU A 118 -2.77 -11.13 11.90
C LEU A 118 -3.27 -11.56 13.27
N LYS A 119 -3.93 -12.71 13.36
CA LYS A 119 -4.43 -13.29 14.62
C LYS A 119 -3.30 -13.60 15.61
N THR A 120 -2.13 -14.02 15.12
CA THR A 120 -0.98 -14.38 15.96
C THR A 120 -0.08 -13.20 16.30
N MET A 121 0.06 -12.24 15.38
CA MET A 121 1.02 -11.14 15.52
C MET A 121 0.41 -9.83 16.03
N THR A 122 -0.92 -9.75 16.13
CA THR A 122 -1.65 -8.54 16.56
C THR A 122 -2.59 -8.83 17.72
N LEU A 123 -2.97 -7.76 18.44
CA LEU A 123 -3.99 -7.80 19.50
C LEU A 123 -5.37 -7.36 19.01
N ALA A 124 -5.55 -7.20 17.70
CA ALA A 124 -6.80 -6.74 17.12
C ALA A 124 -7.80 -7.89 16.99
N ASN A 125 -9.09 -7.55 17.02
CA ASN A 125 -10.17 -8.45 16.64
C ASN A 125 -10.16 -8.59 15.12
N ILE A 126 -9.73 -9.76 14.64
CA ILE A 126 -9.62 -10.05 13.21
C ILE A 126 -10.85 -10.82 12.76
N GLU A 127 -11.59 -10.23 11.83
CA GLU A 127 -12.69 -10.89 11.12
C GLU A 127 -12.34 -11.10 9.65
N ILE A 128 -12.97 -12.10 9.05
CA ILE A 128 -12.73 -12.47 7.66
C ILE A 128 -14.03 -12.74 6.90
N ASP A 129 -14.11 -12.27 5.65
CA ASP A 129 -15.17 -12.61 4.71
C ASP A 129 -15.15 -14.12 4.46
N LEU A 130 -16.33 -14.75 4.38
CA LEU A 130 -16.45 -16.20 4.22
C LEU A 130 -15.74 -16.70 2.95
N ARG A 131 -15.71 -15.88 1.88
CA ARG A 131 -15.08 -16.24 0.59
C ARG A 131 -13.55 -16.21 0.66
N ALA A 132 -13.00 -15.53 1.65
CA ALA A 132 -11.55 -15.39 1.81
C ALA A 132 -10.89 -16.63 2.41
N ILE A 133 -11.66 -17.61 2.91
CA ILE A 133 -11.15 -18.88 3.43
C ILE A 133 -11.69 -20.07 2.63
N ASN A 134 -10.78 -20.94 2.20
CA ASN A 134 -11.09 -22.28 1.74
C ASN A 134 -11.23 -23.23 2.94
N SER A 135 -12.47 -23.59 3.26
CA SER A 135 -12.78 -24.46 4.41
C SER A 135 -12.06 -25.81 4.37
N LYS A 136 -11.80 -26.37 3.18
CA LYS A 136 -11.06 -27.64 3.05
C LYS A 136 -9.61 -27.45 3.48
N THR A 137 -8.94 -26.46 2.92
CA THR A 137 -7.54 -26.13 3.27
C THR A 137 -7.40 -25.78 4.74
N TRP A 138 -8.35 -25.02 5.30
CA TRP A 138 -8.36 -24.71 6.73
C TRP A 138 -8.46 -25.96 7.60
N ASN A 139 -9.42 -26.85 7.31
CA ASN A 139 -9.62 -28.06 8.09
C ASN A 139 -8.42 -29.02 8.00
N GLU A 140 -7.81 -29.16 6.82
CA GLU A 140 -6.59 -29.95 6.64
C GLU A 140 -5.44 -29.40 7.49
N ALA A 141 -5.27 -28.07 7.53
CA ALA A 141 -4.26 -27.42 8.36
C ALA A 141 -4.53 -27.61 9.86
N VAL A 142 -5.78 -27.49 10.32
CA VAL A 142 -6.17 -27.74 11.72
C VAL A 142 -5.85 -29.17 12.14
N ILE A 143 -6.08 -30.16 11.26
CA ILE A 143 -5.75 -31.56 11.56
C ILE A 143 -4.22 -31.74 11.68
N LYS A 144 -3.46 -31.14 10.75
CA LYS A 144 -2.00 -31.29 10.70
C LYS A 144 -1.26 -30.53 11.80
N PHE A 145 -1.78 -29.38 12.21
CA PHE A 145 -1.17 -28.46 13.19
C PHE A 145 -2.11 -28.18 14.36
N LYS A 146 -2.72 -29.23 14.91
CA LYS A 146 -3.77 -29.16 15.94
C LYS A 146 -3.35 -28.43 17.22
N ASP A 147 -2.07 -28.48 17.56
CA ASP A 147 -1.47 -27.79 18.71
C ASP A 147 -1.24 -26.29 18.47
N LYS A 148 -1.20 -25.87 17.20
CA LYS A 148 -0.94 -24.48 16.79
C LYS A 148 -2.19 -23.74 16.33
N ILE A 149 -3.14 -24.43 15.69
CA ILE A 149 -4.40 -23.86 15.18
C ILE A 149 -5.54 -24.39 16.04
N THR A 150 -5.80 -23.72 17.15
CA THR A 150 -6.77 -24.14 18.16
C THR A 150 -8.16 -23.52 17.99
N GLU A 151 -8.25 -22.42 17.26
CA GLU A 151 -9.49 -21.65 17.09
C GLU A 151 -10.01 -21.71 15.66
N LYS A 152 -11.33 -21.62 15.52
CA LYS A 152 -12.00 -21.48 14.23
C LYS A 152 -11.83 -20.05 13.70
N PRO A 153 -11.93 -19.83 12.38
CA PRO A 153 -11.95 -18.49 11.84
C PRO A 153 -13.13 -17.69 12.40
N CYS A 154 -12.88 -16.43 12.72
CA CYS A 154 -13.91 -15.47 13.12
C CYS A 154 -14.47 -14.81 11.86
N PHE A 155 -15.65 -15.24 11.43
CA PHE A 155 -16.33 -14.65 10.29
C PHE A 155 -17.11 -13.40 10.70
N ILE A 156 -17.38 -12.54 9.72
CA ILE A 156 -18.25 -11.36 9.90
C ILE A 156 -19.58 -11.79 10.54
N ASP A 157 -19.94 -11.15 11.65
CA ASP A 157 -21.15 -11.43 12.43
C ASP A 157 -22.33 -10.52 12.05
N SER A 158 -22.05 -9.33 11.52
CA SER A 158 -23.02 -8.29 11.21
C SER A 158 -22.57 -7.40 10.05
N GLU A 159 -23.50 -7.11 9.14
CA GLU A 159 -23.28 -6.18 8.02
C GLU A 159 -23.11 -4.72 8.47
N ASP A 160 -23.66 -4.37 9.64
CA ASP A 160 -23.62 -2.99 10.17
C ASP A 160 -22.32 -2.68 10.90
N LYS A 161 -21.52 -3.71 11.21
CA LYS A 161 -20.27 -3.58 11.94
C LYS A 161 -19.29 -2.68 11.21
N LYS A 162 -18.62 -1.83 11.98
CA LYS A 162 -17.62 -0.90 11.47
C LYS A 162 -16.22 -1.32 11.88
N TYR A 163 -15.28 -1.13 10.97
CA TYR A 163 -13.89 -1.55 11.13
C TYR A 163 -12.94 -0.35 11.13
N ASN A 164 -11.84 -0.45 11.87
CA ASN A 164 -10.78 0.55 11.85
C ASN A 164 -9.84 0.32 10.66
N LEU A 165 -9.66 -0.94 10.28
CA LEU A 165 -8.86 -1.34 9.13
C LEU A 165 -9.60 -2.41 8.34
N ILE A 166 -9.69 -2.24 7.03
CA ILE A 166 -10.17 -3.28 6.11
C ILE A 166 -9.05 -3.56 5.12
N ILE A 167 -8.73 -4.83 4.91
CA ILE A 167 -7.70 -5.28 3.98
C ILE A 167 -8.37 -6.12 2.90
N SER A 168 -8.29 -5.68 1.66
CA SER A 168 -8.74 -6.44 0.49
C SER A 168 -7.54 -6.95 -0.30
N ALA A 169 -7.48 -8.26 -0.53
CA ALA A 169 -6.36 -8.90 -1.21
C ALA A 169 -6.80 -10.09 -2.07
N ASN A 170 -6.11 -10.33 -3.19
CA ASN A 170 -6.43 -11.41 -4.14
C ASN A 170 -7.89 -11.40 -4.64
N ASP A 171 -8.57 -10.25 -4.61
CA ASP A 171 -9.95 -10.14 -5.10
C ASP A 171 -9.98 -10.12 -6.63
N ASN A 172 -11.05 -10.65 -7.21
CA ASN A 172 -11.32 -10.60 -8.65
C ASN A 172 -12.17 -9.38 -9.05
N SER A 173 -12.61 -8.60 -8.07
CA SER A 173 -13.38 -7.36 -8.25
C SER A 173 -12.45 -6.19 -8.64
N SER A 174 -13.02 -5.17 -9.27
CA SER A 174 -12.34 -3.90 -9.58
C SER A 174 -12.09 -3.06 -8.32
N ASN A 175 -11.17 -2.08 -8.37
CA ASN A 175 -10.97 -1.16 -7.25
C ASN A 175 -12.26 -0.43 -6.88
N THR A 176 -13.07 -0.05 -7.88
CA THR A 176 -14.33 0.66 -7.69
C THR A 176 -15.37 -0.18 -6.95
N GLU A 177 -15.50 -1.46 -7.30
CA GLU A 177 -16.38 -2.40 -6.59
C GLU A 177 -15.94 -2.63 -5.16
N ILE A 178 -14.63 -2.85 -4.94
CA ILE A 178 -14.04 -3.00 -3.61
C ILE A 178 -14.31 -1.75 -2.76
N PHE A 179 -14.10 -0.56 -3.32
CA PHE A 179 -14.37 0.70 -2.65
C PHE A 179 -15.85 0.83 -2.26
N ASN A 180 -16.78 0.62 -3.20
CA ASN A 180 -18.21 0.75 -2.95
C ASN A 180 -18.70 -0.27 -1.90
N LYS A 181 -18.16 -1.49 -1.91
CA LYS A 181 -18.49 -2.56 -0.94
C LYS A 181 -17.95 -2.24 0.47
N LEU A 182 -16.69 -1.85 0.58
CA LEU A 182 -15.97 -1.87 1.85
C LEU A 182 -15.84 -0.50 2.52
N TYR A 183 -15.74 0.59 1.77
CA TYR A 183 -15.58 1.92 2.32
C TYR A 183 -16.73 2.35 3.28
N PRO A 184 -18.01 2.01 3.01
CA PRO A 184 -19.09 2.28 3.97
C PRO A 184 -18.93 1.56 5.32
N LYS A 185 -18.22 0.43 5.34
CA LYS A 185 -17.95 -0.37 6.55
C LYS A 185 -16.78 0.16 7.39
N LEU A 186 -16.08 1.20 6.94
CA LEU A 186 -15.07 1.86 7.77
C LEU A 186 -15.70 2.75 8.85
N THR A 187 -15.06 2.75 10.02
CA THR A 187 -15.19 3.82 11.03
C THR A 187 -14.63 5.14 10.49
N LEU A 188 -15.01 6.26 11.10
CA LEU A 188 -14.34 7.54 10.85
C LEU A 188 -12.86 7.45 11.22
N GLY A 189 -11.98 7.95 10.35
CA GLY A 189 -10.54 7.78 10.47
C GLY A 189 -10.02 6.38 10.10
N GLY A 190 -10.93 5.44 9.78
CA GLY A 190 -10.56 4.09 9.37
C GLY A 190 -9.87 4.05 8.00
N LEU A 191 -9.13 2.97 7.78
CA LEU A 191 -8.30 2.75 6.59
C LEU A 191 -8.80 1.53 5.80
N LEU A 192 -9.05 1.69 4.50
CA LEU A 192 -9.17 0.60 3.54
C LEU A 192 -7.83 0.45 2.81
N MET A 193 -7.27 -0.75 2.87
CA MET A 193 -6.04 -1.15 2.20
C MET A 193 -6.36 -2.18 1.13
N VAL A 194 -6.08 -1.88 -0.13
CA VAL A 194 -6.31 -2.79 -1.27
C VAL A 194 -4.98 -3.17 -1.89
N ILE A 195 -4.65 -4.47 -1.84
CA ILE A 195 -3.48 -5.05 -2.51
C ILE A 195 -3.81 -5.22 -3.99
N GLN A 196 -3.00 -4.64 -4.85
CA GLN A 196 -3.32 -4.57 -6.27
C GLN A 196 -2.83 -5.82 -6.99
N ASN A 197 -3.69 -6.35 -7.85
CA ASN A 197 -3.35 -7.39 -8.82
C ASN A 197 -3.63 -6.88 -10.24
N PRO A 198 -3.32 -7.63 -11.31
CA PRO A 198 -3.55 -7.17 -12.68
C PRO A 198 -4.99 -6.73 -12.98
N ILE A 199 -5.99 -7.42 -12.39
CA ILE A 199 -7.42 -7.12 -12.55
C ILE A 199 -7.76 -5.81 -11.84
N ILE A 200 -7.46 -5.73 -10.54
CA ILE A 200 -7.71 -4.57 -9.69
C ILE A 200 -7.02 -3.32 -10.26
N LYS A 201 -5.81 -3.45 -10.80
CA LYS A 201 -5.04 -2.31 -11.32
C LYS A 201 -5.67 -1.64 -12.55
N SER A 202 -6.59 -2.31 -13.25
CA SER A 202 -7.16 -1.83 -14.51
C SER A 202 -7.94 -0.51 -14.37
N ASP A 203 -8.70 -0.33 -13.29
CA ASP A 203 -9.55 0.84 -13.03
C ASP A 203 -8.97 1.80 -12.00
N LEU A 204 -7.74 1.55 -11.50
CA LEU A 204 -7.09 2.36 -10.47
C LEU A 204 -7.02 3.85 -10.84
N LYS A 205 -6.80 4.17 -12.13
CA LYS A 205 -6.74 5.56 -12.59
C LYS A 205 -8.07 6.27 -12.43
N ASP A 206 -9.16 5.59 -12.77
CA ASP A 206 -10.51 6.15 -12.72
C ASP A 206 -10.97 6.29 -11.28
N LEU A 207 -10.77 5.27 -10.43
CA LEU A 207 -11.06 5.40 -9.00
C LEU A 207 -10.29 6.56 -8.37
N LYS A 208 -8.99 6.72 -8.67
CA LYS A 208 -8.20 7.85 -8.14
C LYS A 208 -8.74 9.21 -8.58
N ARG A 209 -9.34 9.32 -9.77
CA ARG A 209 -10.00 10.56 -10.20
C ARG A 209 -11.26 10.80 -9.37
N ASP A 210 -12.07 9.77 -9.18
CA ASP A 210 -13.34 9.88 -8.46
C ASP A 210 -13.12 10.20 -6.98
N LEU A 211 -12.14 9.58 -6.34
CA LEU A 211 -11.76 9.88 -4.96
C LEU A 211 -11.30 11.34 -4.80
N LYS A 212 -10.59 11.91 -5.79
CA LYS A 212 -10.22 13.34 -5.79
C LYS A 212 -11.43 14.25 -5.90
N ILE A 213 -12.35 13.93 -6.81
CA ILE A 213 -13.59 14.70 -7.00
C ILE A 213 -14.42 14.69 -5.71
N LYS A 214 -14.47 13.55 -5.02
CA LYS A 214 -15.16 13.38 -3.74
C LYS A 214 -14.36 13.90 -2.54
N ASN A 215 -13.16 14.46 -2.76
CA ASN A 215 -12.24 14.90 -1.71
C ASN A 215 -11.91 13.83 -0.64
N ILE A 216 -11.94 12.55 -1.04
CA ILE A 216 -11.58 11.43 -0.18
C ILE A 216 -10.05 11.30 -0.16
N ARG A 217 -9.47 11.13 1.03
CA ARG A 217 -8.02 10.97 1.18
C ARG A 217 -7.60 9.57 0.75
N PHE A 218 -6.62 9.49 -0.16
CA PHE A 218 -6.04 8.22 -0.60
C PHE A 218 -4.57 8.35 -0.99
N GLU A 219 -3.86 7.23 -0.95
CA GLU A 219 -2.49 7.11 -1.45
C GLU A 219 -2.32 5.79 -2.19
N ALA A 220 -1.67 5.82 -3.36
CA ALA A 220 -1.27 4.62 -4.08
C ALA A 220 0.25 4.45 -3.95
N SER A 221 0.68 3.46 -3.18
CA SER A 221 2.08 3.13 -2.97
C SER A 221 2.74 2.64 -4.25
N LYS A 222 4.00 3.03 -4.46
CA LYS A 222 4.84 2.54 -5.56
C LYS A 222 5.67 1.31 -5.17
N ASN A 223 5.33 0.62 -4.07
CA ASN A 223 5.99 -0.62 -3.64
C ASN A 223 5.63 -1.79 -4.57
N LYS A 224 6.34 -2.92 -4.44
CA LYS A 224 6.24 -4.07 -5.38
C LYS A 224 4.81 -4.62 -5.56
N ALA A 225 4.02 -4.77 -4.49
CA ALA A 225 2.63 -5.20 -4.60
C ALA A 225 1.65 -4.08 -4.97
N LEU A 226 2.09 -2.80 -4.98
CA LEU A 226 1.26 -1.60 -5.11
C LEU A 226 0.06 -1.64 -4.16
N PHE A 227 0.12 -0.92 -3.04
CA PHE A 227 -1.05 -0.77 -2.16
C PHE A 227 -1.84 0.46 -2.54
N LEU A 228 -3.17 0.37 -2.54
CA LEU A 228 -4.05 1.53 -2.50
C LEU A 228 -4.59 1.67 -1.08
N TYR A 229 -4.29 2.81 -0.45
CA TYR A 229 -4.79 3.22 0.85
C TYR A 229 -5.89 4.25 0.67
N ILE A 230 -7.04 4.06 1.31
CA ILE A 230 -8.18 4.99 1.27
C ILE A 230 -8.62 5.23 2.71
N VAL A 231 -8.65 6.48 3.14
CA VAL A 231 -8.98 6.85 4.52
C VAL A 231 -10.37 7.48 4.55
N LYS A 232 -11.20 7.07 5.51
CA LYS A 232 -12.51 7.68 5.73
C LYS A 232 -12.38 8.95 6.57
N SER A 233 -12.88 10.08 6.06
CA SER A 233 -12.84 11.39 6.72
C SER A 233 -14.22 11.78 7.24
N GLU A 234 -14.26 12.73 8.18
CA GLU A 234 -15.52 13.31 8.67
C GLU A 234 -16.32 14.03 7.57
N SER A 235 -15.65 14.67 6.60
CA SER A 235 -16.29 15.26 5.42
C SER A 235 -17.13 14.28 4.61
N ASP A 236 -16.83 12.99 4.72
CA ASP A 236 -17.44 11.93 3.91
C ASP A 236 -18.71 11.37 4.58
N SER A 237 -19.03 11.84 5.79
CA SER A 237 -20.21 11.45 6.57
C SER A 237 -21.40 12.40 6.43
N LEU A 238 -21.25 13.48 5.67
CA LEU A 238 -22.35 14.38 5.32
C LEU A 238 -22.97 13.92 3.99
N PRO A 239 -24.13 13.23 4.01
CA PRO A 239 -24.92 13.14 2.80
C PRO A 239 -25.48 14.54 2.56
N TYR A 240 -25.22 15.10 1.38
CA TYR A 240 -25.78 16.37 0.89
C TYR A 240 -25.27 17.66 1.56
N LEU A 241 -24.36 18.34 0.85
CA LEU A 241 -24.64 19.74 0.53
C LEU A 241 -25.11 19.75 -0.93
N GLN A 242 -26.40 20.05 -1.08
CA GLN A 242 -27.06 20.40 -2.33
C GLN A 242 -26.42 21.64 -2.95
#